data_AF-A0AAV2MBZ1-F1
#
_entry.id   AF-A0AAV2MBZ1-F1
#
_cell.length_a   1.000
_cell.length_b   1.000
_cell.length_c   1.000
_cell.angle_alpha   90.00
_cell.angle_beta   90.00
_cell.angle_gamma   90.00
#
_symmetry.space_group_name_H-M   'P 1'
#
loop_
_entity.id
_entity.type
_entity.pdbx_description
1 polymer ?
#
loop_
_entity_poly.entity_id
_entity_poly.type
_entity_poly.pdbx_seq_one_letter_code
_entity_poly.pdbx_strand_id
1 'polypeptide(L)'
;MADVGDVLMSVLSSIRVPKSGDRVHKDECALSFASPENEGGLFVCMNTFLGFGSQYVDRHYARTGQRAYLHITRTRKPKSEDDSNSAAGHPPKKKPTRLAIGIEGGFDVDQDQYEEDIKVVILPDRQEVTSDDLTTMSEVVKERVSRSMAGIMAADSVSHALQVQQWDGEVRQESKHVEGRQGEE
;
A
#
# COMPACT_ATOMS: atom_id res chain seq x y z
N MET A 1 12.89 14.09 29.18
CA MET A 1 12.19 13.47 28.03
C MET A 1 11.13 14.47 27.61
N ALA A 2 11.13 14.90 26.34
CA ALA A 2 10.00 15.66 25.83
C ALA A 2 8.82 14.69 25.74
N ASP A 3 7.67 15.07 26.28
CA ASP A 3 6.45 14.28 26.12
C ASP A 3 6.14 14.10 24.63
N VAL A 4 5.81 12.87 24.23
CA VAL A 4 5.44 12.49 22.85
C VAL A 4 4.43 13.50 22.28
N GLY A 5 3.52 13.96 23.15
CA GLY A 5 2.50 14.93 22.80
C GLY A 5 3.04 16.30 22.39
N ASP A 6 4.00 16.86 23.11
CA ASP A 6 4.60 18.15 22.77
C ASP A 6 5.38 18.08 21.44
N VAL A 7 6.06 16.96 21.21
CA VAL A 7 6.77 16.74 19.96
C VAL A 7 5.79 16.61 18.80
N LEU A 8 4.71 15.83 18.96
CA LEU A 8 3.67 15.69 17.94
C LEU A 8 3.02 17.04 17.61
N MET A 9 2.73 17.85 18.64
CA MET A 9 2.19 19.20 18.48
C MET A 9 3.10 20.10 17.62
N SER A 10 4.41 20.01 17.81
CA SER A 10 5.37 20.79 17.02
C SER A 10 5.39 20.39 15.53
N VAL A 11 5.14 19.12 15.22
CA VAL A 11 5.18 18.58 13.85
C VAL A 11 3.83 18.58 13.14
N LEU A 12 2.72 18.87 13.83
CA LEU A 12 1.37 18.93 13.23
C LEU A 12 1.28 19.87 12.03
N SER A 13 2.02 20.97 12.04
CA SER A 13 2.09 21.91 10.92
C SER A 13 2.61 21.25 9.64
N SER A 14 3.51 20.27 9.78
CA SER A 14 4.11 19.52 8.68
C SER A 14 3.26 18.34 8.19
N ILE A 15 2.28 17.90 8.99
CA ILE A 15 1.39 16.79 8.63
C ILE A 15 0.32 17.30 7.67
N ARG A 16 0.31 16.74 6.46
CA ARG A 16 -0.67 17.03 5.41
C ARG A 16 -1.61 15.85 5.21
N VAL A 17 -2.85 16.16 4.85
CA VAL A 17 -3.85 15.18 4.42
C VAL A 17 -3.77 15.06 2.90
N PRO A 18 -3.55 13.85 2.34
CA PRO A 18 -3.55 13.64 0.90
C PRO A 18 -4.87 14.06 0.26
N LYS A 19 -4.80 14.70 -0.90
CA LYS A 19 -5.95 15.02 -1.76
C LYS A 19 -5.96 14.12 -3.00
N SER A 20 -7.06 14.07 -3.73
CA SER A 20 -7.22 13.21 -4.91
C SER A 20 -6.20 13.43 -6.06
N GLY A 21 -5.42 14.53 -6.04
CA GLY A 21 -4.35 14.77 -7.01
C GLY A 21 -2.94 14.47 -6.50
N ASP A 22 -2.79 14.10 -5.23
CA ASP A 22 -1.50 13.82 -4.62
C ASP A 22 -1.07 12.37 -4.90
N ARG A 23 0.20 12.19 -5.27
CA ARG A 23 0.78 10.86 -5.51
C ARG A 23 1.36 10.32 -4.21
N VAL A 24 0.81 9.23 -3.71
CA VAL A 24 1.25 8.56 -2.49
C VAL A 24 2.06 7.32 -2.86
N HIS A 25 3.33 7.30 -2.46
CA HIS A 25 4.24 6.18 -2.70
C HIS A 25 4.33 5.30 -1.44
N LYS A 26 3.38 4.38 -1.30
CA LYS A 26 3.29 3.46 -0.15
C LYS A 26 3.75 2.02 -0.44
N ASP A 27 4.06 1.69 -1.69
CA ASP A 27 4.50 0.33 -2.07
C ASP A 27 6.02 0.15 -2.07
N GLU A 28 6.75 1.23 -2.36
CA GLU A 28 8.18 1.17 -2.62
C GLU A 28 8.91 2.42 -2.10
N CYS A 29 10.15 2.22 -1.67
CA CYS A 29 11.05 3.31 -1.31
C CYS A 29 11.53 4.08 -2.55
N ALA A 30 11.50 5.41 -2.48
CA ALA A 30 11.94 6.28 -3.57
C ALA A 30 13.45 6.18 -3.91
N LEU A 31 14.25 5.52 -3.06
CA LEU A 31 15.70 5.39 -3.20
C LEU A 31 16.17 3.93 -3.32
N SER A 32 15.30 2.95 -3.05
CA SER A 32 15.63 1.53 -3.03
C SER A 32 14.40 0.67 -3.29
N PHE A 33 14.58 -0.58 -3.69
CA PHE A 33 13.49 -1.57 -3.88
C PHE A 33 12.91 -2.11 -2.56
N ALA A 34 12.94 -1.32 -1.49
CA ALA A 34 12.40 -1.74 -0.20
C ALA A 34 10.89 -1.56 -0.21
N SER A 35 10.17 -2.63 0.13
CA SER A 35 8.72 -2.69 0.25
C SER A 35 8.31 -2.75 1.74
N PRO A 36 7.02 -2.52 2.07
CA PRO A 36 6.53 -2.70 3.43
C PRO A 36 6.67 -4.14 3.96
N GLU A 37 6.90 -5.12 3.09
CA GLU A 37 7.14 -6.54 3.44
C GLU A 37 8.57 -6.82 3.93
N ASN A 38 9.49 -5.89 3.72
CA ASN A 38 10.90 -6.07 4.02
C ASN A 38 11.19 -5.88 5.53
N GLU A 39 12.25 -6.51 6.04
CA GLU A 39 12.69 -6.35 7.43
C GLU A 39 13.04 -4.88 7.74
N GLY A 40 12.11 -4.15 8.35
CA GLY A 40 12.22 -2.72 8.65
C GLY A 40 11.08 -1.86 8.10
N GLY A 41 10.19 -2.42 7.28
CA GLY A 41 9.01 -1.74 6.75
C GLY A 41 9.33 -0.50 5.89
N LEU A 42 8.29 0.26 5.58
CA LEU A 42 8.36 1.47 4.77
C LEU A 42 7.91 2.69 5.58
N PHE A 43 8.71 3.76 5.53
CA PHE A 43 8.42 5.05 6.17
C PHE A 43 7.92 6.04 5.14
N VAL A 44 6.63 6.33 5.16
CA VAL A 44 5.98 7.31 4.28
C VAL A 44 5.99 8.67 4.95
N CYS A 45 6.58 9.67 4.30
CA CYS A 45 6.58 11.04 4.78
C CYS A 45 5.16 11.63 4.79
N MET A 46 4.67 12.13 5.93
CA MET A 46 3.31 12.69 6.03
C MET A 46 3.16 14.10 5.41
N ASN A 47 4.23 14.67 4.84
CA ASN A 47 4.20 15.98 4.17
C ASN A 47 4.26 15.84 2.64
N THR A 48 5.15 14.98 2.15
CA THR A 48 5.43 14.79 0.71
C THR A 48 4.90 13.47 0.16
N PHE A 49 4.42 12.57 1.02
CA PHE A 49 3.88 11.25 0.67
C PHE A 49 4.87 10.33 -0.09
N LEU A 50 6.17 10.56 0.10
CA LEU A 50 7.25 9.71 -0.40
C LEU A 50 7.58 8.60 0.60
N GLY A 51 7.69 7.36 0.13
CA GLY A 51 8.15 6.21 0.89
C GLY A 51 9.67 6.14 0.97
N PHE A 52 10.19 5.81 2.15
CA PHE A 52 11.61 5.60 2.42
C PHE A 52 11.81 4.33 3.23
N GLY A 53 12.79 3.50 2.88
CA GLY A 53 13.18 2.37 3.74
C GLY A 53 13.82 2.85 5.04
N SER A 54 13.87 1.97 6.04
CA SER A 54 14.45 2.26 7.38
C SER A 54 15.87 2.85 7.34
N GLN A 55 16.68 2.50 6.34
CA GLN A 55 18.05 3.01 6.16
C GLN A 55 18.12 4.42 5.56
N TYR A 56 17.07 4.84 4.84
CA TYR A 56 17.07 6.10 4.08
C TYR A 56 16.24 7.21 4.73
N VAL A 57 15.41 6.87 5.72
CA VAL A 57 14.58 7.84 6.45
C VAL A 57 15.43 8.90 7.17
N ASP A 58 16.54 8.50 7.79
CA ASP A 58 17.44 9.42 8.49
C ASP A 58 18.09 10.41 7.51
N ARG A 59 18.43 9.95 6.32
CA ARG A 59 18.96 10.80 5.24
C ARG A 59 17.92 11.81 4.76
N HIS A 60 16.66 11.40 4.65
CA HIS A 60 15.58 12.31 4.29
C HIS A 60 15.34 13.37 5.37
N TYR A 61 15.32 12.96 6.63
CA TYR A 61 15.23 13.87 7.78
C TYR A 61 16.38 14.89 7.77
N ALA A 62 17.63 14.45 7.63
CA ALA A 62 18.79 15.34 7.61
C ALA A 62 18.74 16.38 6.47
N ARG A 63 18.14 16.02 5.32
CA ARG A 63 18.07 16.90 4.15
C ARG A 63 16.88 17.87 4.18
N THR A 64 15.72 17.42 4.67
CA THR A 64 14.46 18.18 4.60
C THR A 64 14.02 18.77 5.92
N GLY A 65 14.57 18.28 7.03
CA GLY A 65 14.11 18.60 8.38
C GLY A 65 12.77 17.96 8.75
N GLN A 66 12.20 17.10 7.89
CA GLN A 66 10.91 16.51 8.12
C GLN A 66 10.97 15.41 9.18
N ARG A 67 10.11 15.49 10.19
CA ARG A 67 10.16 14.63 11.39
C ARG A 67 9.05 13.58 11.46
N ALA A 68 7.88 13.86 10.89
CA ALA A 68 6.71 12.98 10.97
C ALA A 68 6.63 12.02 9.78
N TYR A 69 6.63 10.72 10.08
CA TYR A 69 6.53 9.64 9.11
C TYR A 69 5.48 8.62 9.56
N LEU A 70 4.85 7.96 8.58
CA LEU A 70 3.99 6.81 8.78
C LEU A 70 4.80 5.55 8.48
N HIS A 71 5.01 4.70 9.47
CA HIS A 71 5.65 3.41 9.32
C HIS A 71 4.60 2.35 8.98
N ILE A 72 4.79 1.69 7.85
CA ILE A 72 3.92 0.64 7.34
C ILE A 72 4.75 -0.64 7.30
N THR A 73 4.29 -1.67 8.01
CA THR A 73 4.91 -2.99 8.00
C THR A 73 3.86 -4.01 7.58
N ARG A 74 4.19 -4.83 6.59
CA ARG A 74 3.30 -5.85 6.06
C ARG A 74 3.86 -7.22 6.42
N THR A 75 3.14 -7.94 7.26
CA THR A 75 3.54 -9.28 7.69
C THR A 75 2.63 -10.30 7.02
N ARG A 76 3.21 -11.31 6.37
CA ARG A 76 2.46 -12.45 5.84
C ARG A 76 1.92 -13.27 7.02
N LYS A 77 0.59 -13.38 7.16
CA LYS A 77 0.05 -14.38 8.09
C LYS A 77 0.39 -15.77 7.55
N PRO A 78 0.99 -16.66 8.35
CA PRO A 78 1.03 -18.07 7.99
C PRO A 78 -0.42 -18.58 7.93
N LYS A 79 -0.80 -19.21 6.82
CA LYS A 79 -2.06 -19.98 6.73
C LYS A 79 -2.08 -20.95 7.91
N SER A 80 -3.08 -20.85 8.78
CA SER A 80 -3.37 -21.91 9.74
C SER A 80 -3.65 -23.19 8.96
N GLU A 81 -3.02 -24.30 9.34
CA GLU A 81 -3.15 -25.62 8.71
C GLU A 81 -4.53 -26.29 8.92
N ASP A 82 -5.63 -25.52 8.88
CA ASP A 82 -7.00 -26.03 9.08
C ASP A 82 -7.87 -25.93 7.81
N ASP A 83 -7.26 -25.86 6.62
CA ASP A 83 -7.96 -26.06 5.34
C ASP A 83 -7.36 -27.20 4.49
N SER A 84 -6.74 -28.18 5.17
CA SER A 84 -6.35 -29.46 4.56
C SER A 84 -7.51 -30.46 4.54
N ASN A 85 -8.71 -30.05 4.16
CA ASN A 85 -9.80 -31.00 3.88
C ASN A 85 -10.83 -30.47 2.88
N SER A 86 -10.40 -30.27 1.64
CA SER A 86 -11.28 -30.45 0.47
C SER A 86 -10.46 -30.91 -0.74
N ALA A 87 -9.81 -32.06 -0.57
CA ALA A 87 -9.50 -32.96 -1.68
C ALA A 87 -10.83 -33.55 -2.20
N ALA A 88 -11.56 -32.81 -3.03
CA ALA A 88 -12.65 -33.36 -3.83
C ALA A 88 -12.74 -32.59 -5.15
N GLY A 89 -12.29 -33.24 -6.22
CA GLY A 89 -12.23 -32.66 -7.55
C GLY A 89 -13.57 -32.16 -8.07
N HIS A 90 -13.57 -30.93 -8.56
CA HIS A 90 -14.53 -30.48 -9.57
C HIS A 90 -13.81 -29.54 -10.55
N PRO A 91 -13.80 -29.85 -11.86
CA PRO A 91 -13.23 -28.94 -12.86
C PRO A 91 -14.09 -27.67 -12.93
N PRO A 92 -13.50 -26.46 -12.92
CA PRO A 92 -14.26 -25.22 -12.96
C PRO A 92 -14.98 -25.10 -14.32
N LYS A 93 -16.32 -25.18 -14.30
CA LYS A 93 -17.21 -25.15 -15.48
C LYS A 93 -17.33 -23.77 -16.15
N LYS A 94 -16.40 -22.84 -15.90
CA LYS A 94 -16.37 -21.54 -16.59
C LYS A 94 -14.94 -21.25 -17.02
N LYS A 95 -14.74 -21.28 -18.34
CA LYS A 95 -13.48 -20.88 -18.97
C LYS A 95 -13.28 -19.39 -18.65
N PRO A 96 -12.21 -18.98 -17.96
CA PRO A 96 -12.00 -17.58 -17.61
C PRO A 96 -11.84 -16.75 -18.88
N THR A 97 -12.67 -15.70 -19.03
CA THR A 97 -12.69 -14.82 -20.21
C THR A 97 -11.59 -13.74 -20.14
N ARG A 98 -11.00 -13.53 -18.96
CA ARG A 98 -9.87 -12.62 -18.75
C ARG A 98 -8.70 -13.36 -18.11
N LEU A 99 -7.51 -13.20 -18.69
CA LEU A 99 -6.22 -13.64 -18.12
C LEU A 99 -5.74 -12.63 -17.06
N ALA A 100 -6.61 -12.27 -16.13
CA ALA A 100 -6.29 -11.36 -15.05
C ALA A 100 -6.56 -12.08 -13.72
N ILE A 101 -5.64 -11.89 -12.78
CA ILE A 101 -5.72 -12.45 -11.44
C ILE A 101 -6.50 -11.44 -10.56
N GLY A 102 -7.55 -11.88 -9.86
CA GLY A 102 -8.22 -11.07 -8.85
C GLY A 102 -9.23 -10.01 -9.35
N ILE A 103 -9.74 -10.11 -10.58
CA ILE A 103 -10.85 -9.27 -11.07
C ILE A 103 -12.10 -10.12 -11.36
N GLU A 104 -13.27 -9.48 -11.38
CA GLU A 104 -14.54 -10.16 -11.71
C GLU A 104 -14.45 -10.81 -13.12
N GLY A 105 -14.39 -12.15 -13.16
CA GLY A 105 -14.19 -12.96 -14.39
C GLY A 105 -12.77 -13.51 -14.64
N GLY A 106 -11.84 -13.37 -13.69
CA GLY A 106 -10.46 -13.84 -13.73
C GLY A 106 -10.18 -15.17 -12.98
N PHE A 107 -8.90 -15.55 -12.87
CA PHE A 107 -8.47 -16.67 -12.00
C PHE A 107 -8.54 -16.23 -10.53
N ASP A 108 -9.24 -17.02 -9.72
CA ASP A 108 -9.36 -16.85 -8.27
C ASP A 108 -8.12 -17.47 -7.63
N VAL A 109 -7.23 -16.63 -7.11
CA VAL A 109 -6.13 -17.06 -6.25
C VAL A 109 -6.49 -16.63 -4.84
N ASP A 110 -6.43 -17.59 -3.92
CA ASP A 110 -6.52 -17.34 -2.48
C ASP A 110 -5.70 -16.10 -2.14
N GLN A 111 -6.36 -15.02 -1.75
CA GLN A 111 -5.69 -13.81 -1.32
C GLN A 111 -4.91 -14.17 -0.04
N ASP A 112 -3.58 -14.26 -0.15
CA ASP A 112 -2.71 -14.33 1.01
C ASP A 112 -3.13 -13.20 1.96
N GLN A 113 -3.59 -13.55 3.18
CA GLN A 113 -4.01 -12.58 4.16
C GLN A 113 -2.77 -11.88 4.70
N TYR A 114 -2.52 -10.66 4.22
CA TYR A 114 -1.47 -9.81 4.77
C TYR A 114 -2.05 -8.99 5.93
N GLU A 115 -1.33 -8.97 7.05
CA GLU A 115 -1.63 -8.06 8.16
C GLU A 115 -0.74 -6.83 8.02
N GLU A 116 -1.38 -5.66 7.94
CA GLU A 116 -0.70 -4.37 7.80
C GLU A 116 -0.71 -3.65 9.14
N ASP A 117 0.48 -3.53 9.73
CA ASP A 117 0.73 -2.78 10.95
C ASP A 117 1.17 -1.36 10.59
N ILE A 118 0.42 -0.38 11.09
CA ILE A 118 0.59 1.03 10.75
C ILE A 118 0.80 1.84 12.01
N LYS A 119 1.92 2.54 12.06
CA LYS A 119 2.33 3.33 13.22
C LYS A 119 2.83 4.70 12.78
N VAL A 120 2.63 5.72 13.60
CA VAL A 120 3.21 7.04 13.35
C VAL A 120 4.55 7.11 14.06
N VAL A 121 5.61 7.50 13.37
CA VAL A 121 6.97 7.58 13.92
C VAL A 121 7.51 8.99 13.77
N ILE A 122 8.07 9.52 14.86
CA ILE A 122 8.67 10.86 14.90
C ILE A 122 10.18 10.77 15.06
N LEU A 123 10.92 11.30 14.08
CA LEU A 123 12.38 11.43 14.11
C LEU A 123 12.82 12.74 14.81
N PRO A 124 14.04 12.81 15.38
CA PRO A 124 15.13 11.82 15.31
C PRO A 124 15.03 10.66 16.32
N ASP A 125 14.23 10.80 17.38
CA ASP A 125 14.18 9.83 18.48
C ASP A 125 13.45 8.51 18.13
N ARG A 126 12.92 8.39 16.91
CA ARG A 126 12.10 7.27 16.43
C ARG A 126 10.97 6.92 17.41
N GLN A 127 10.36 7.94 18.00
CA GLN A 127 9.24 7.78 18.92
C GLN A 127 8.03 7.28 18.15
N GLU A 128 7.56 6.08 18.48
CA GLU A 128 6.33 5.50 17.95
C GLU A 128 5.13 6.09 18.71
N VAL A 129 4.17 6.63 17.97
CA VAL A 129 2.89 7.09 18.51
C VAL A 129 1.86 6.03 18.19
N THR A 130 1.32 5.42 19.23
CA THR A 130 0.26 4.42 19.10
C THR A 130 -1.12 5.08 19.11
N SER A 131 -2.14 4.32 18.72
CA SER A 131 -3.53 4.76 18.78
C SER A 131 -3.94 5.19 20.20
N ASP A 132 -3.42 4.51 21.23
CA ASP A 132 -3.68 4.84 22.64
C ASP A 132 -3.10 6.20 23.02
N ASP A 133 -1.89 6.52 22.57
CA ASP A 133 -1.28 7.84 22.80
C ASP A 133 -2.15 8.96 22.20
N LEU A 134 -2.66 8.76 20.98
CA LEU A 134 -3.55 9.70 20.30
C LEU A 134 -4.89 9.92 21.03
N THR A 135 -5.38 8.94 21.81
CA THR A 135 -6.62 9.11 22.58
C THR A 135 -6.48 10.02 23.80
N THR A 136 -5.27 10.12 24.34
CA THR A 136 -4.96 10.95 25.50
C THR A 136 -4.74 12.42 25.11
N MET A 137 -4.60 12.69 23.81
CA MET A 137 -4.29 14.01 23.25
C MET A 137 -5.53 14.85 22.92
N SER A 138 -5.28 16.11 22.57
CA SER A 138 -6.32 17.02 22.07
C SER A 138 -6.97 16.48 20.79
N GLU A 139 -8.29 16.63 20.71
CA GLU A 139 -9.13 16.12 19.62
C GLU A 139 -8.70 16.62 18.24
N VAL A 140 -8.18 17.85 18.15
CA VAL A 140 -7.68 18.45 16.90
C VAL A 140 -6.48 17.68 16.33
N VAL A 141 -5.58 17.22 17.20
CA VAL A 141 -4.40 16.44 16.82
C VAL A 141 -4.81 15.09 16.28
N LYS A 142 -5.66 14.41 17.06
CA LYS A 142 -6.21 13.09 16.74
C LYS A 142 -6.91 13.11 15.40
N GLU A 143 -7.78 14.09 15.17
CA GLU A 143 -8.52 14.23 13.91
C GLU A 143 -7.57 14.44 12.72
N ARG A 144 -6.60 15.35 12.84
CA ARG A 144 -5.67 15.64 11.74
C ARG A 144 -4.79 14.46 11.39
N VAL A 145 -4.24 13.77 12.40
CA VAL A 145 -3.40 12.57 12.20
C VAL A 145 -4.24 11.44 11.60
N SER A 146 -5.43 11.17 12.16
CA SER A 146 -6.34 10.14 11.65
C SER A 146 -6.75 10.38 10.20
N ARG A 147 -7.14 11.61 9.84
CA ARG A 147 -7.46 11.98 8.46
C ARG A 147 -6.27 11.80 7.51
N SER A 148 -5.07 12.13 7.97
CA SER A 148 -3.86 11.97 7.16
C SER A 148 -3.52 10.49 6.96
N MET A 149 -3.62 9.67 8.02
CA MET A 149 -3.45 8.22 7.94
C MET A 149 -4.48 7.59 6.99
N ALA A 150 -5.76 7.91 7.18
CA ALA A 150 -6.84 7.42 6.32
C ALA A 150 -6.63 7.84 4.87
N GLY A 151 -6.18 9.08 4.62
CA GLY A 151 -5.87 9.55 3.27
C GLY A 151 -4.69 8.82 2.63
N ILE A 152 -3.63 8.53 3.39
CA ILE A 152 -2.46 7.79 2.90
C ILE A 152 -2.84 6.33 2.59
N MET A 153 -3.66 5.73 3.46
CA MET A 153 -4.20 4.39 3.29
C MET A 153 -5.14 4.26 2.09
N ALA A 154 -6.07 5.21 1.95
CA ALA A 154 -7.07 5.21 0.88
C ALA A 154 -6.52 5.69 -0.46
N ALA A 155 -5.37 6.39 -0.48
CA ALA A 155 -4.74 6.80 -1.72
C ALA A 155 -4.40 5.57 -2.57
N ASP A 156 -4.82 5.62 -3.83
CA ASP A 156 -4.50 4.61 -4.83
C ASP A 156 -2.98 4.53 -4.96
N SER A 157 -2.45 3.36 -4.65
CA SER A 157 -1.03 3.11 -4.83
C SER A 157 -0.70 3.25 -6.31
N VAL A 158 0.27 4.09 -6.63
CA VAL A 158 0.70 4.37 -8.02
C VAL A 158 0.95 3.07 -8.79
N SER A 159 1.40 2.02 -8.10
CA SER A 159 1.66 0.69 -8.66
C SER A 159 0.40 -0.01 -9.16
N HIS A 160 -0.73 0.09 -8.45
CA HIS A 160 -2.02 -0.48 -8.90
C HIS A 160 -2.56 0.28 -10.12
N ALA A 161 -2.51 1.61 -10.11
CA ALA A 161 -2.93 2.42 -11.25
C ALA A 161 -2.08 2.15 -12.51
N LEU A 162 -0.76 2.00 -12.35
CA LEU A 162 0.13 1.63 -13.46
C LEU A 162 -0.11 0.18 -13.94
N GLN A 163 -0.35 -0.75 -13.02
CA GLN A 163 -0.55 -2.17 -13.36
C GLN A 163 -1.88 -2.40 -14.09
N VAL A 164 -2.95 -1.70 -13.71
CA VAL A 164 -4.22 -1.74 -14.44
C VAL A 164 -4.05 -1.21 -15.87
N GLN A 165 -3.28 -0.12 -16.05
CA GLN A 165 -2.99 0.40 -17.41
C GLN A 165 -2.13 -0.55 -18.25
N GLN A 166 -1.20 -1.29 -17.65
CA GLN A 166 -0.34 -2.23 -18.40
C GLN A 166 -1.08 -3.47 -18.92
N TRP A 167 -2.24 -3.80 -18.33
CA TRP A 167 -3.05 -4.96 -18.69
C TRP A 167 -4.37 -4.61 -19.40
N ASP A 168 -4.70 -3.33 -19.57
CA ASP A 168 -5.80 -2.89 -20.43
C ASP A 168 -5.38 -3.06 -21.90
N GLY A 169 -5.35 -4.34 -22.30
CA GLY A 169 -4.91 -4.78 -23.60
C GLY A 169 -5.71 -4.08 -24.68
N GLU A 170 -5.00 -3.48 -25.63
CA GLU A 170 -5.55 -3.02 -26.89
C GLU A 170 -6.56 -4.03 -27.41
N VAL A 171 -7.82 -3.61 -27.54
CA VAL A 171 -8.91 -4.45 -28.05
C VAL A 171 -8.50 -4.92 -29.44
N ARG A 172 -8.03 -6.16 -29.54
CA ARG A 172 -7.62 -6.74 -30.81
C ARG A 172 -8.82 -6.77 -31.73
N GLN A 173 -8.79 -5.97 -32.78
CA GLN A 173 -9.77 -6.09 -33.85
C GLN A 173 -9.53 -7.40 -34.62
N GLU A 174 -10.61 -8.14 -34.86
CA GLU A 174 -10.55 -9.34 -35.68
C GLU A 174 -10.11 -8.97 -37.11
N SER A 175 -9.06 -9.62 -37.59
CA SER A 175 -8.59 -9.42 -38.96
C SER A 175 -9.57 -10.04 -39.96
N LYS A 176 -9.82 -9.38 -41.09
CA LYS A 176 -10.76 -9.80 -42.16
C LYS A 176 -10.52 -11.20 -42.76
N HIS A 177 -9.45 -11.90 -42.40
CA HIS A 177 -9.11 -13.22 -42.96
C HIS A 177 -9.65 -14.41 -42.13
N VAL A 178 -10.35 -14.17 -41.02
CA VAL A 178 -10.88 -15.24 -40.16
C VAL A 178 -11.99 -16.07 -40.85
N GLU A 179 -12.72 -15.49 -41.81
CA GLU A 179 -13.87 -16.16 -42.47
C GLU A 179 -13.50 -16.94 -43.76
N GLY A 180 -12.24 -16.86 -44.22
CA GLY A 180 -11.85 -17.33 -45.56
C GLY A 180 -11.26 -18.74 -45.67
N ARG A 181 -11.22 -19.53 -44.59
CA ARG A 181 -10.57 -20.86 -44.60
C ARG A 181 -11.57 -21.98 -44.32
N GLN A 182 -12.55 -22.13 -45.19
CA GLN A 182 -13.25 -23.41 -45.35
C GLN A 182 -12.44 -24.25 -46.34
N GLY A 183 -12.10 -25.48 -45.94
CA GLY A 183 -11.12 -26.33 -46.60
C GLY A 183 -11.49 -26.70 -48.04
N GLU A 184 -10.47 -26.73 -48.89
CA GLU A 184 -10.43 -27.67 -50.01
C GLU A 184 -10.09 -29.05 -49.45
N GLU A 185 -11.06 -29.96 -49.48
CA GLU A 185 -10.86 -31.41 -49.52
C GLU A 185 -11.70 -31.97 -50.68
#